data_AF-A0A351VBI5-F1
#
_entry.id   AF-A0A351VBI5-F1
#
_cell.length_a   1.000
_cell.length_b   1.000
_cell.length_c   1.000
_cell.angle_alpha   90.00
_cell.angle_beta   90.00
_cell.angle_gamma   90.00
#
_symmetry.space_group_name_H-M   'P 1'
#
loop_
_entity.id
_entity.type
_entity.pdbx_description
1 polymer ?
#
loop_
_entity_poly.entity_id
_entity_poly.type
_entity_poly.pdbx_seq_one_letter_code
_entity_poly.pdbx_strand_id
1 'polypeptide(L)' 'EIMDMSFAIQALSAKYLVEHGKELSEKLIDVPREVDMDVAKRKLAFLGKEIDVLTEEQEKYLNSYTL' A
#
# COMPACT_ATOMS: atom_id res chain seq x y z
N GLU A 1 10.68 -2.43 15.04
CA GLU A 1 11.82 -2.71 14.14
C GLU A 1 11.47 -2.33 12.72
N ILE A 2 12.46 -2.26 11.83
CA ILE A 2 12.32 -1.96 10.40
C ILE A 2 12.26 -3.26 9.57
N MET A 3 12.90 -4.32 10.06
CA MET A 3 13.04 -5.60 9.37
C MET A 3 11.73 -6.37 9.22
N ASP A 4 10.77 -6.18 10.13
CA ASP A 4 9.45 -6.81 10.06
C ASP A 4 8.69 -6.40 8.78
N MET A 5 8.75 -5.11 8.43
CA MET A 5 8.15 -4.58 7.21
C MET A 5 8.87 -5.11 5.97
N SER A 6 10.20 -5.21 5.98
CA SER A 6 10.96 -5.78 4.86
C SER A 6 10.57 -7.24 4.58
N PHE A 7 10.47 -8.07 5.62
CA PHE A 7 10.03 -9.46 5.46
C PHE A 7 8.57 -9.58 5.03
N ALA A 8 7.69 -8.71 5.52
CA ALA A 8 6.30 -8.67 5.09
C ALA A 8 6.17 -8.33 3.60
N ILE A 9 6.92 -7.33 3.12
CA ILE A 9 6.98 -6.97 1.69
C ILE A 9 7.47 -8.17 0.89
N GLN A 10 8.56 -8.81 1.28
CA GLN A 10 9.10 -9.97 0.56
C GLN A 10 8.10 -11.13 0.48
N ALA A 11 7.42 -11.44 1.59
CA ALA A 11 6.42 -12.51 1.63
C ALA A 11 5.20 -12.21 0.74
N LEU A 12 4.69 -10.98 0.78
CA LEU A 12 3.54 -10.58 -0.06
C LEU A 12 3.93 -10.43 -1.53
N SER A 13 5.14 -9.98 -1.84
CA SER A 13 5.66 -10.00 -3.21
C SER A 13 5.79 -11.43 -3.74
N ALA A 14 6.28 -12.38 -2.93
CA ALA A 14 6.31 -13.79 -3.33
C ALA A 14 4.90 -14.34 -3.60
N LYS A 15 3.91 -13.98 -2.77
CA LYS A 15 2.50 -14.31 -2.99
C LYS A 15 1.99 -13.72 -4.31
N TYR A 16 2.25 -12.43 -4.57
CA TYR A 16 1.86 -11.74 -5.80
C TYR A 16 2.43 -12.44 -7.04
N LEU A 17 3.69 -12.87 -7.00
CA LEU A 17 4.30 -13.63 -8.10
C LEU A 17 3.62 -14.98 -8.34
N VAL A 18 3.16 -15.67 -7.29
CA VAL A 18 2.42 -16.93 -7.43
C VAL A 18 1.04 -16.69 -8.05
N GLU A 19 0.35 -15.63 -7.64
CA GLU A 19 -1.02 -15.32 -8.07
C GLU A 19 -1.07 -14.71 -9.48
N HIS A 20 -0.14 -13.81 -9.80
CA HIS A 20 -0.15 -13.00 -11.02
C HIS A 20 0.99 -13.32 -12.00
N GLY A 21 1.92 -14.22 -11.64
CA GLY A 21 3.16 -14.44 -12.39
C GLY A 21 3.01 -14.81 -13.87
N LYS A 22 1.85 -15.33 -14.28
CA LYS A 22 1.55 -15.63 -15.69
C LYS A 22 1.26 -14.38 -16.53
N GLU A 23 0.85 -13.29 -15.89
CA GLU A 23 0.50 -12.01 -16.51
C GLU A 23 1.72 -11.07 -16.57
N LEU A 24 2.79 -11.40 -15.84
CA LEU A 24 4.00 -10.60 -15.75
C LEU A 24 4.93 -10.92 -16.93
N SER A 25 5.24 -9.91 -17.73
CA SER A 25 6.12 -10.01 -18.90
C SER A 25 7.56 -9.60 -18.61
N GLU A 26 7.79 -8.86 -17.52
CA GLU A 26 9.09 -8.30 -17.17
C GLU A 26 9.85 -9.18 -16.17
N LYS A 27 11.18 -9.12 -16.23
CA LYS A 27 12.06 -9.85 -15.30
C LYS A 27 12.33 -9.09 -14.01
N LEU A 28 12.24 -7.77 -14.06
CA LEU A 28 12.38 -6.88 -12.93
C LEU A 28 11.07 -6.13 -12.80
N ILE A 29 10.44 -6.23 -11.64
CA ILE A 29 9.11 -5.70 -11.38
C ILE A 29 9.19 -4.99 -10.05
N ASP A 30 8.78 -3.72 -10.03
CA ASP A 30 8.65 -2.98 -8.79
C ASP A 30 7.57 -3.61 -7.91
N VAL A 31 7.70 -3.45 -6.58
CA VAL A 31 6.68 -3.95 -5.66
C VAL A 31 5.36 -3.24 -5.98
N PRO A 32 4.27 -4.00 -6.26
CA PRO A 32 2.98 -3.39 -6.55
C PRO A 32 2.53 -2.49 -5.40
N ARG A 33 1.95 -1.34 -5.74
CA ARG A 33 1.51 -0.34 -4.75
C ARG A 33 0.53 -0.91 -3.72
N GLU A 34 -0.31 -1.83 -4.13
CA GLU A 34 -1.23 -2.54 -3.23
C GLU A 34 -0.53 -3.39 -2.17
N VAL A 35 0.60 -4.03 -2.50
CA VAL A 35 1.40 -4.82 -1.56
C VAL A 35 2.03 -3.90 -0.52
N ASP A 36 2.66 -2.82 -0.96
CA ASP A 36 3.27 -1.83 -0.06
C ASP A 36 2.23 -1.19 0.87
N MET A 37 1.07 -0.83 0.31
CA MET A 37 -0.03 -0.25 1.07
C MET A 37 -0.64 -1.24 2.09
N ASP A 38 -0.74 -2.53 1.76
CA ASP A 38 -1.21 -3.54 2.70
C ASP A 38 -0.25 -3.68 3.90
N VAL A 39 1.08 -3.74 3.64
CA VAL A 39 2.08 -3.79 4.71
C VAL A 39 2.00 -2.55 5.60
N ALA A 40 1.92 -1.35 5.01
CA ALA A 40 1.81 -0.10 5.75
C ALA A 40 0.55 -0.07 6.64
N LYS A 41 -0.62 -0.46 6.10
CA LYS A 41 -1.87 -0.52 6.85
C LYS A 41 -1.80 -1.51 8.01
N ARG A 42 -1.23 -2.71 7.79
CA ARG A 42 -1.04 -3.71 8.86
C ARG A 42 -0.11 -3.20 9.96
N LYS A 43 0.95 -2.47 9.59
CA LYS A 43 1.87 -1.88 10.56
C LYS A 43 1.18 -0.82 11.41
N LEU A 44 0.40 0.08 10.80
CA LEU A 44 -0.35 1.10 11.52
C LEU A 44 -1.36 0.45 12.49
N ALA A 45 -2.12 -0.54 12.02
CA ALA A 45 -3.06 -1.29 12.85
C ALA A 45 -2.37 -1.98 14.05
N PHE A 46 -1.22 -2.62 13.83
CA PHE A 46 -0.41 -3.22 14.90
C PHE A 46 0.05 -2.18 15.95
N LEU A 47 0.34 -0.95 15.51
CA LEU A 47 0.71 0.16 16.39
C LEU A 47 -0.49 0.86 17.03
N GLY A 48 -1.72 0.40 16.79
CA GLY A 48 -2.94 1.05 17.25
C GLY A 48 -3.17 2.43 16.62
N LYS A 49 -2.78 2.59 15.35
CA LYS A 49 -2.93 3.82 14.57
C LYS A 49 -3.92 3.61 13.43
N GLU A 50 -4.71 4.62 13.16
CA GLU A 50 -5.66 4.67 12.05
C GLU A 50 -5.31 5.86 11.14
N ILE A 51 -5.66 5.72 9.85
CA ILE A 51 -5.59 6.81 8.89
C ILE A 51 -6.94 7.52 8.96
N ASP A 52 -6.91 8.82 9.19
CA ASP A 52 -8.11 9.65 9.20
C ASP A 52 -8.70 9.81 7.80
N VAL A 53 -9.94 10.29 7.74
CA VAL A 53 -10.61 10.63 6.49
C VAL A 53 -10.86 12.13 6.45
N LEU A 54 -10.83 12.69 5.25
CA LEU A 54 -11.14 14.10 5.06
C LEU A 54 -12.58 14.36 5.50
N THR A 55 -12.80 15.50 6.17
CA THR A 55 -14.14 16.02 6.39
C THR A 55 -14.72 16.56 5.08
N GLU A 56 -16.05 16.65 4.97
CA GLU A 56 -16.71 17.22 3.79
C GLU A 56 -16.21 18.65 3.47
N GLU A 57 -15.88 19.44 4.50
CA GLU A 57 -15.31 20.78 4.34
C GLU A 57 -13.90 20.72 3.75
N GLN A 58 -13.06 19.80 4.23
CA GLN A 58 -11.70 19.58 3.71
C GLN A 58 -11.74 19.10 2.25
N GLU A 59 -12.63 18.17 1.91
CA GLU A 59 -12.82 17.72 0.52
C GLU A 59 -13.27 18.87 -0.38
N LYS A 60 -14.24 19.67 0.06
CA LYS A 60 -14.73 20.83 -0.69
C LYS A 60 -13.63 21.88 -0.89
N TYR A 61 -12.81 22.14 0.13
CA TYR A 61 -11.69 23.05 0.04
C TYR A 61 -10.64 22.57 -0.97
N LEU A 62 -10.26 21.29 -0.92
CA LEU A 62 -9.31 20.68 -1.85
C LEU A 62 -9.75 20.78 -3.32
N ASN A 63 -11.05 20.60 -3.59
CA ASN A 63 -11.61 20.64 -4.94
C ASN A 63 -11.97 22.06 -5.43
N SER A 64 -11.75 23.09 -4.61
CA SER A 64 -12.22 24.47 -4.90
C SER A 64 -11.46 25.18 -6.04
N TYR A 65 -10.29 24.67 -6.45
CA TYR A 65 -9.44 25.27 -7.49
C TYR A 65 -9.46 24.51 -8.84
N THR A 66 -10.30 23.48 -9.00
CA THR A 66 -10.35 22.65 -10.23
C THR A 66 -11.47 23.09 -11.20
N LEU A 67 -11.76 24.39 -11.27
CA LEU A 67 -12.70 25.00 -12.24
C LEU A 67 -11.97 25.91 -13.23
#